data_AF-A0A6J6Y5J2-F1
#
_entry.id   AF-A0A6J6Y5J2-F1
#
_cell.length_a   1.000
_cell.length_b   1.000
_cell.length_c   1.000
_cell.angle_alpha   90.00
_cell.angle_beta   90.00
_cell.angle_gamma   90.00
#
_symmetry.space_group_name_H-M   'P 1'
#
loop_
_entity.id
_entity.type
_entity.pdbx_description
1 polymer ?
#
loop_
_entity_poly.entity_id
_entity_poly.type
_entity_poly.pdbx_seq_one_letter_code
_entity_poly.pdbx_strand_id
1 'polypeptide(L)' 'MATAHLVVADESEVHGVLDQAREVLRVNFHIDHSTLQVEPASHTGCDAIDW' A
#
# COMPACT_ATOMS: atom_id res chain seq x y z
N MET A 1 9.11 7.01 -9.97
CA MET A 1 8.95 6.61 -8.55
C MET A 1 7.51 6.86 -8.17
N ALA A 2 6.92 6.00 -7.34
CA ALA A 2 5.55 6.16 -6.84
C ALA A 2 5.50 6.05 -5.32
N THR A 3 4.61 6.81 -4.72
CA THR A 3 4.19 6.63 -3.33
C THR A 3 2.69 6.32 -3.36
N ALA A 4 2.22 5.43 -2.48
CA ALA A 4 0.81 5.14 -2.31
C ALA A 4 0.49 4.76 -0.86
N HIS A 5 -0.73 5.05 -0.43
CA HIS A 5 -1.30 4.59 0.82
C HIS A 5 -2.49 3.70 0.49
N LEU A 6 -2.45 2.46 0.97
CA LEU A 6 -3.47 1.45 0.72
C LEU A 6 -4.14 1.10 2.05
N VAL A 7 -5.47 1.01 2.03
CA VAL A 7 -6.25 0.57 3.19
C VAL A 7 -6.81 -0.82 2.88
N VAL A 8 -6.64 -1.75 3.81
CA VAL A 8 -7.15 -3.13 3.72
C VAL A 8 -8.26 -3.38 4.73
N ALA A 9 -9.11 -4.39 4.51
CA ALA A 9 -10.23 -4.64 5.40
C ALA A 9 -9.77 -5.24 6.74
N ASP A 10 -8.80 -6.16 6.69
CA ASP A 10 -8.28 -6.87 7.86
C ASP A 10 -6.75 -6.79 7.96
N GLU A 11 -6.21 -6.81 9.18
CA GLU A 11 -4.76 -6.77 9.44
C GLU A 11 -4.04 -7.96 8.81
N SER A 12 -4.70 -9.12 8.71
CA SER A 12 -4.13 -10.31 8.07
C SER A 12 -3.89 -10.15 6.57
N GLU A 13 -4.56 -9.19 5.91
CA GLU A 13 -4.43 -8.94 4.47
C GLU A 13 -3.24 -8.02 4.11
N VAL A 14 -2.66 -7.33 5.09
CA VAL A 14 -1.62 -6.29 4.89
C VAL A 14 -0.46 -6.78 4.03
N HIS A 15 0.10 -7.96 4.36
CA HIS A 15 1.24 -8.49 3.61
C HIS A 15 0.87 -8.93 2.20
N GLY A 16 -0.30 -9.57 2.02
CA GLY A 16 -0.76 -10.02 0.70
C GLY A 16 -1.01 -8.84 -0.25
N VAL A 17 -1.62 -7.77 0.26
CA VAL A 17 -1.88 -6.55 -0.52
C VAL A 17 -0.57 -5.81 -0.84
N LEU A 18 0.36 -5.72 0.11
CA LEU A 18 1.67 -5.10 -0.14
C LEU A 18 2.44 -5.79 -1.28
N ASP A 19 2.47 -7.12 -1.28
CA ASP A 19 3.17 -7.89 -2.30
C ASP A 19 2.50 -7.74 -3.67
N GLN A 20 1.17 -7.82 -3.72
CA GLN A 20 0.42 -7.63 -4.96
C GLN A 20 0.59 -6.20 -5.52
N ALA A 21 0.53 -5.17 -4.67
CA ALA A 21 0.70 -3.79 -5.11
C ALA A 21 2.09 -3.55 -5.72
N ARG A 22 3.14 -4.12 -5.11
CA ARG A 22 4.51 -4.07 -5.67
C ARG A 22 4.60 -4.76 -7.02
N GLU A 23 3.94 -5.90 -7.18
CA GLU A 23 3.91 -6.62 -8.46
C GLU A 23 3.19 -5.80 -9.53
N VAL A 24 2.01 -5.24 -9.23
CA VAL A 24 1.26 -4.39 -10.16
C VAL A 24 2.09 -3.18 -10.60
N LEU A 25 2.73 -2.47 -9.65
CA LEU A 25 3.57 -1.31 -9.97
C LEU A 25 4.77 -1.67 -10.84
N ARG A 26 5.40 -2.83 -10.58
CA ARG A 26 6.54 -3.30 -11.37
C ARG A 26 6.13 -3.78 -12.76
N VAL A 27 5.13 -4.65 -12.85
CA VAL A 27 4.76 -5.34 -14.10
C VAL A 27 3.97 -4.45 -15.03
N ASN A 28 2.99 -3.70 -14.50
CA ASN A 28 2.09 -2.94 -15.34
C ASN A 28 2.59 -1.51 -15.59
N PHE A 29 3.29 -0.95 -14.60
CA PHE A 29 3.70 0.46 -14.63
C PHE A 29 5.22 0.66 -14.71
N HIS A 30 6.01 -0.42 -14.71
CA HIS A 30 7.48 -0.37 -14.81
C HIS A 30 8.12 0.52 -13.73
N ILE A 31 7.54 0.54 -12.52
CA ILE A 31 8.04 1.29 -11.38
C ILE A 31 8.85 0.35 -10.48
N ASP A 32 10.17 0.41 -10.59
CA ASP A 32 11.07 -0.41 -9.77
C ASP A 32 11.22 0.08 -8.33
N HIS A 33 11.08 1.39 -8.10
CA HIS A 33 11.15 1.98 -6.77
C HIS A 33 9.82 2.64 -6.39
N SER A 34 9.13 2.02 -5.44
CA SER A 34 7.89 2.51 -4.84
C SER A 34 7.94 2.46 -3.31
N THR A 35 7.38 3.47 -2.66
CA THR A 35 7.14 3.48 -1.21
C THR A 35 5.64 3.27 -0.96
N LEU A 36 5.27 2.20 -0.28
CA LEU A 36 3.87 1.87 -0.01
C LEU A 36 3.65 1.78 1.50
N GLN A 37 2.69 2.56 1.99
CA GLN A 37 2.11 2.36 3.32
C GLN A 37 0.84 1.53 3.16
N VAL A 38 0.64 0.54 4.03
CA VAL A 38 -0.55 -0.29 4.04
C VAL A 38 -1.06 -0.39 5.46
N GLU A 39 -2.34 -0.10 5.70
CA GLU A 39 -2.95 -0.19 7.02
C GLU A 39 -4.35 -0.83 6.98
N PRO A 40 -4.77 -1.53 8.04
CA PRO A 40 -6.13 -2.04 8.12
C PRO A 40 -7.12 -0.91 8.41
N ALA A 41 -8.37 -1.03 7.94
CA ALA A 41 -9.40 -0.03 8.14
C ALA A 41 -9.80 0.18 9.63
N SER A 42 -9.48 -0.78 10.49
CA SER A 42 -9.62 -0.68 11.95
C SER A 42 -8.55 0.21 12.59
N HIS A 43 -7.49 0.57 11.86
CA HIS A 43 -6.43 1.43 12.35
C HIS A 43 -6.85 2.91 12.27
N THR A 44 -7.22 3.49 13.41
CA THR A 44 -7.57 4.92 13.54
C THR A 44 -6.35 5.76 13.93
N GLY A 45 -5.23 5.59 13.21
CA GLY A 45 -3.91 6.13 13.57
C GLY A 45 -3.30 7.14 12.58
N CYS A 46 -3.99 7.49 11.50
CA CYS A 46 -3.45 8.38 10.47
C CYS A 46 -4.52 9.24 9.78
N ASP A 47 -5.28 10.02 10.55
CA ASP A 47 -6.31 10.93 10.00
C ASP A 47 -5.77 12.09 9.13
N ALA A 48 -4.47 12.20 8.89
CA ALA A 48 -3.92 13.21 7.98
C ALA A 48 -2.44 12.95 7.62
N ILE A 49 -2.15 11.93 6.81
CA ILE A 49 -0.93 11.98 5.97
C ILE A 49 -1.36 11.86 4.53
N ASP A 50 -1.77 13.02 3.98
CA ASP A 50 -1.86 13.26 2.55
C ASP A 50 -0.44 13.64 2.09
N TRP A 51 0.15 12.87 1.18
CA TRP A 51 1.50 13.06 0.64
C TRP A 51 1.45 13.38 -0.85
#